data_AF-A0A432YAK3-F1
#
_entry.id   AF-A0A432YAK3-F1
#
_cell.length_a   1.000
_cell.length_b   1.000
_cell.length_c   1.000
_cell.angle_alpha   90.00
_cell.angle_beta   90.00
_cell.angle_gamma   90.00
#
_symmetry.space_group_name_H-M   'P 1'
#
loop_
_entity.id
_entity.type
_entity.pdbx_description
1 polymer ?
#
loop_
_entity_poly.entity_id
_entity_poly.type
_entity_poly.pdbx_seq_one_letter_code
_entity_poly.pdbx_strand_id
1 'polypeptide(L)'
;MNKYSIKAFCHSEFADFSSTLKRTSWDATNDEYLCNDVLTLPVYDFDQYVKNRFDNDKLPASPDAIYIGNKKLYFIEFKNQHPADIDTAQVKRKFVKGTE
;
A
#
# COMPACT_ATOMS: atom_id res chain seq x y z
N MET A 1 4.82 -21.81 -14.35
CA MET A 1 4.54 -20.79 -13.32
C MET A 1 3.95 -21.49 -12.10
N ASN A 2 4.55 -21.34 -10.92
CA ASN A 2 3.97 -21.92 -9.70
C ASN A 2 2.76 -21.07 -9.29
N LYS A 3 1.54 -21.61 -9.43
CA LYS A 3 0.28 -20.93 -9.08
C LYS A 3 0.18 -20.52 -7.61
N TYR A 4 1.09 -21.00 -6.76
CA TYR A 4 1.17 -20.69 -5.33
C TYR A 4 2.23 -19.64 -4.98
N SER A 5 2.90 -19.03 -5.98
CA SER A 5 3.85 -17.96 -5.71
C SER A 5 3.10 -16.64 -5.50
N ILE A 6 3.01 -16.20 -4.23
CA ILE A 6 2.47 -14.87 -3.87
C ILE A 6 3.15 -13.78 -4.69
N LYS A 7 4.47 -13.88 -4.89
CA LYS A 7 5.23 -12.92 -5.70
C LYS A 7 4.72 -12.88 -7.15
N ALA A 8 4.51 -14.04 -7.77
CA ALA A 8 4.01 -14.10 -9.14
C ALA A 8 2.57 -13.58 -9.23
N PHE A 9 1.70 -13.94 -8.27
CA PHE A 9 0.34 -13.44 -8.18
C PHE A 9 0.28 -11.92 -8.06
N CYS A 10 1.02 -11.33 -7.12
CA CYS A 10 1.06 -9.89 -6.95
C CYS A 10 1.67 -9.18 -8.16
N HIS A 11 2.69 -9.77 -8.80
CA HIS A 11 3.22 -9.22 -10.06
C HIS A 11 2.18 -9.18 -11.17
N SER A 12 1.37 -10.23 -11.33
CA SER A 12 0.35 -10.28 -12.38
C SER A 12 -0.86 -9.40 -12.05
N GLU A 13 -1.32 -9.42 -10.80
CA GLU A 13 -2.54 -8.71 -10.38
C GLU A 13 -2.30 -7.20 -10.25
N PHE A 14 -1.11 -6.79 -9.80
CA PHE A 14 -0.80 -5.39 -9.51
C PHE A 14 0.13 -4.74 -10.55
N ALA A 15 0.36 -5.39 -11.71
CA ALA A 15 1.30 -4.92 -12.73
C ALA A 15 1.06 -3.44 -13.12
N ASP A 16 -0.20 -3.09 -13.36
CA ASP A 16 -0.62 -1.75 -13.80
C ASP A 16 -0.51 -0.68 -12.69
N PHE A 17 -0.29 -1.11 -11.45
CA PHE A 17 -0.20 -0.28 -10.26
C PHE A 17 1.23 -0.18 -9.73
N SER A 18 2.23 -0.57 -10.53
CA SER A 18 3.64 -0.45 -10.17
C SER A 18 4.03 1.02 -9.94
N SER A 19 4.64 1.29 -8.79
CA SER A 19 5.00 2.64 -8.35
C SER A 19 6.32 2.62 -7.56
N THR A 20 6.63 3.72 -6.88
CA THR A 20 7.77 3.84 -5.95
C THR A 20 7.29 4.32 -4.60
N LEU A 21 8.05 4.06 -3.53
CA LEU A 21 7.69 4.55 -2.19
C LEU A 21 7.51 6.07 -2.18
N LYS A 22 8.37 6.81 -2.89
CA LYS A 22 8.21 8.25 -3.06
C LYS A 22 6.85 8.59 -3.63
N ARG A 23 6.49 8.05 -4.80
CA ARG A 23 5.22 8.40 -5.47
C ARG A 23 3.99 8.03 -4.64
N THR A 24 3.99 6.86 -4.01
CA THR A 24 2.87 6.40 -3.17
C THR A 24 2.76 7.18 -1.85
N SER A 25 3.84 7.86 -1.43
CA SER A 25 3.87 8.64 -0.19
C SER A 25 3.42 10.09 -0.34
N TRP A 26 2.79 10.45 -1.47
CA TRP A 26 2.32 11.81 -1.72
C TRP A 26 1.19 12.19 -0.76
N ASP A 27 1.42 13.22 0.04
CA ASP A 27 0.44 13.81 0.92
C ASP A 27 -0.15 15.07 0.27
N ALA A 28 -1.34 14.92 -0.30
CA ALA A 28 -2.06 16.02 -0.94
C ALA A 28 -2.47 17.14 0.03
N THR A 29 -2.49 16.88 1.35
CA THR A 29 -2.86 17.89 2.36
C THR A 29 -1.74 18.90 2.57
N ASN A 30 -0.50 18.41 2.61
CA ASN A 30 0.69 19.22 2.86
C ASN A 30 1.51 19.50 1.58
N ASP A 31 1.05 19.01 0.42
CA ASP A 31 1.68 19.17 -0.90
C ASP A 31 3.14 18.66 -0.90
N GLU A 32 3.38 17.52 -0.25
CA GLU A 32 4.73 16.96 -0.09
C GLU A 32 4.80 15.44 -0.22
N TYR A 33 6.00 14.91 -0.47
CA TYR A 33 6.27 13.48 -0.44
C TYR A 33 6.86 13.09 0.92
N LEU A 34 6.21 12.13 1.60
CA LEU A 34 6.66 11.66 2.93
C LEU A 34 7.86 10.71 2.85
N CYS A 35 8.16 10.19 1.66
CA CYS A 35 9.31 9.33 1.39
C CYS A 35 10.06 9.81 0.14
N ASN A 36 11.39 9.66 0.15
CA ASN A 36 12.23 9.99 -1.01
C ASN A 36 12.76 8.75 -1.77
N ASP A 37 12.43 7.55 -1.32
CA ASP A 37 12.93 6.32 -1.92
C ASP A 37 12.25 6.04 -3.28
N VAL A 38 13.08 5.91 -4.31
CA VAL A 38 12.68 5.52 -5.67
C VAL A 38 13.34 4.22 -6.15
N LEU A 39 14.17 3.61 -5.32
CA LEU A 39 15.02 2.46 -5.67
C LEU A 39 14.41 1.14 -5.20
N THR A 40 13.63 1.18 -4.12
CA THR A 40 12.95 0.02 -3.58
C THR A 40 11.83 -0.39 -4.53
N LEU A 41 12.03 -1.53 -5.19
CA LEU A 41 11.13 -2.13 -6.16
C LEU A 41 11.08 -3.66 -5.96
N PRO A 42 9.97 -4.34 -6.28
CA PRO A 42 8.71 -3.79 -6.78
C PRO A 42 7.83 -3.24 -5.64
N VAL A 43 7.29 -2.03 -5.84
CA VAL A 43 6.29 -1.39 -4.96
C VAL A 43 5.02 -1.18 -5.77
N TYR A 44 3.87 -1.44 -5.17
CA TYR A 44 2.55 -1.27 -5.79
C TYR A 44 1.73 -0.25 -5.02
N ASP A 45 1.09 0.66 -5.75
CA ASP A 45 0.12 1.62 -5.23
C ASP A 45 -1.21 0.91 -4.99
N PHE A 46 -1.45 0.54 -3.74
CA PHE A 46 -2.61 -0.28 -3.39
C PHE A 46 -3.87 0.57 -3.23
N ASP A 47 -3.72 1.85 -2.91
CA ASP A 47 -4.82 2.81 -2.96
C ASP A 47 -5.37 2.95 -4.38
N GLN A 48 -4.49 3.07 -5.38
CA GLN A 48 -4.91 3.13 -6.78
C GLN A 48 -5.56 1.82 -7.22
N TYR A 49 -5.04 0.67 -6.78
CA TYR A 49 -5.66 -0.64 -7.03
C TYR A 49 -7.09 -0.69 -6.49
N VAL A 50 -7.28 -0.34 -5.21
CA VAL A 50 -8.59 -0.40 -4.55
C VAL A 50 -9.59 0.54 -5.22
N LYS A 51 -9.21 1.78 -5.54
CA LYS A 51 -10.06 2.75 -6.26
C LYS A 51 -10.47 2.29 -7.65
N ASN A 52 -9.59 1.57 -8.37
CA ASN A 52 -9.91 1.07 -9.71
C ASN A 52 -10.76 -0.20 -9.70
N ARG A 53 -10.77 -0.96 -8.60
CA ARG A 53 -11.38 -2.30 -8.55
C ARG A 53 -12.69 -2.38 -7.77
N PHE A 54 -12.93 -1.45 -6.86
CA PHE A 54 -14.11 -1.43 -5.99
C PHE A 54 -14.88 -0.12 -6.14
N ASP A 55 -16.20 -0.18 -5.99
CA ASP A 55 -17.05 1.01 -6.00
C ASP A 55 -16.75 1.90 -4.80
N ASN A 56 -16.64 3.22 -5.06
CA ASN A 56 -16.20 4.22 -4.09
C ASN A 56 -17.08 4.33 -2.83
N ASP A 57 -18.29 3.77 -2.84
CA ASP A 57 -19.24 3.90 -1.74
C ASP A 57 -18.87 3.05 -0.52
N LYS A 58 -18.05 1.99 -0.69
CA LYS A 58 -17.59 1.11 0.41
C LYS A 58 -16.20 0.55 0.12
N LEU A 59 -15.18 1.40 0.16
CA LEU A 59 -13.81 0.93 0.06
C LEU A 59 -13.40 0.23 1.37
N PRO A 60 -12.85 -1.00 1.30
CA PRO A 60 -12.31 -1.65 2.48
C PRO A 60 -11.14 -0.83 3.02
N ALA A 61 -10.90 -0.96 4.31
CA ALA A 61 -9.72 -0.35 4.92
C ALA A 61 -8.46 -1.02 4.34
N SER A 62 -7.69 -0.28 3.52
CA SER A 62 -6.52 -0.77 2.81
C SER A 62 -5.23 -0.05 3.22
N PRO A 63 -4.06 -0.72 3.11
CA PRO A 63 -2.77 -0.04 3.17
C PRO A 63 -2.54 0.79 1.91
N ASP A 64 -1.68 1.80 2.01
CA ASP A 64 -1.40 2.69 0.88
C ASP A 64 -0.54 2.00 -0.19
N ALA A 65 0.46 1.20 0.24
CA ALA A 65 1.37 0.50 -0.68
C ALA A 65 1.73 -0.92 -0.24
N ILE A 66 2.08 -1.75 -1.22
CA ILE A 66 2.60 -3.12 -1.01
C ILE A 66 4.00 -3.23 -1.59
N TYR A 67 4.95 -3.70 -0.79
CA TYR A 67 6.31 -4.02 -1.22
C TYR A 67 6.59 -5.52 -1.10
N ILE A 68 7.10 -6.12 -2.17
CA ILE A 68 7.50 -7.54 -2.19
C ILE A 68 9.01 -7.67 -2.04
N GLY A 69 9.46 -7.91 -0.81
CA GLY A 69 10.83 -8.29 -0.54
C GLY A 69 11.13 -9.75 -0.91
N ASN A 70 12.39 -10.17 -0.74
CA ASN A 70 12.82 -11.52 -1.15
C ASN A 70 12.10 -12.66 -0.41
N LYS A 71 11.75 -12.47 0.87
CA LYS A 71 11.08 -13.48 1.71
C LYS A 71 9.93 -12.91 2.55
N LYS A 72 9.63 -11.63 2.36
CA LYS A 72 8.70 -10.88 3.20
C LYS A 72 7.80 -10.02 2.32
N LEU A 73 6.53 -9.97 2.68
CA LEU A 73 5.56 -9.06 2.13
C LEU A 73 5.37 -7.92 3.13
N TYR A 74 5.46 -6.68 2.66
CA TYR A 74 5.31 -5.50 3.48
C TYR A 74 4.08 -4.74 3.03
N PHE A 75 3.21 -4.43 3.99
CA PHE A 75 2.11 -3.49 3.82
C PHE A 75 2.56 -2.18 4.44
N ILE A 76 2.47 -1.10 3.68
CA ILE A 76 3.05 0.19 4.02
C ILE A 76 1.92 1.21 4.14
N GLU A 77 1.96 1.95 5.25
CA GLU A 77 1.10 3.07 5.53
C GLU A 77 1.99 4.29 5.75
N PHE A 78 1.73 5.38 5.02
CA PHE A 78 2.41 6.65 5.21
C PHE A 78 1.61 7.53 6.18
N LYS A 79 2.30 8.16 7.12
CA LYS A 79 1.68 9.08 8.09
C LYS A 79 2.53 10.33 8.22
N ASN A 80 1.89 11.48 8.04
CA ASN A 80 2.48 12.78 8.33
C ASN A 80 2.10 13.25 9.74
N GLN A 81 2.51 12.47 10.74
CA GLN A 81 2.28 12.81 12.15
C GLN A 81 3.43 12.27 13.00
N HIS A 82 3.61 12.85 14.18
CA HIS A 82 4.65 12.39 15.09
C HIS A 82 4.38 10.93 15.48
N PRO A 83 5.40 10.05 15.56
CA PRO A 83 5.18 8.62 15.82
C PRO A 83 4.38 8.30 17.09
N ALA A 84 4.47 9.15 18.11
CA ALA A 84 3.72 9.03 19.36
C ALA A 84 2.20 9.25 19.17
N ASP A 85 1.80 9.99 18.14
CA ASP A 85 0.40 10.33 17.84
C ASP A 85 -0.24 9.32 16.88
N ILE A 86 0.50 8.28 16.48
CA ILE A 86 -0.03 7.20 15.64
C ILE A 86 -1.02 6.37 16.44
N ASP A 87 -2.31 6.46 16.07
CA ASP A 87 -3.34 5.55 16.54
C ASP A 87 -3.07 4.13 16.03
N THR A 88 -2.34 3.36 16.83
CA THR A 88 -2.03 1.96 16.56
C THR A 88 -3.27 1.08 16.42
N ALA A 89 -4.39 1.45 17.06
CA ALA A 89 -5.65 0.72 16.90
C ALA A 89 -6.26 0.99 15.52
N GLN A 90 -6.16 2.20 14.98
CA GLN A 90 -6.58 2.52 13.61
C GLN A 90 -5.78 1.73 12.58
N VAL A 91 -4.46 1.69 12.73
CA VAL A 91 -3.60 0.90 11.83
C VAL A 91 -3.99 -0.58 11.86
N LYS A 92 -4.18 -1.16 13.06
CA LYS A 92 -4.63 -2.55 13.20
C LYS A 92 -6.00 -2.82 12.57
N ARG A 93 -6.94 -1.87 12.66
CA ARG A 93 -8.28 -2.01 12.05
C ARG A 93 -8.20 -2.22 10.54
N LYS A 94 -7.24 -1.58 9.84
CA LYS A 94 -7.03 -1.79 8.39
C LYS A 94 -6.76 -3.25 8.03
N PHE A 95 -6.09 -3.99 8.91
CA PHE A 95 -5.74 -5.40 8.67
C PHE A 95 -6.79 -6.40 9.16
N VAL A 96 -7.75 -5.97 9.98
CA VAL A 96 -8.81 -6.84 10.54
C VAL A 96 -10.13 -6.65 9.83
N LYS A 97 -10.48 -5.41 9.46
CA LYS A 97 -11.75 -5.05 8.81
C LYS A 97 -11.69 -4.88 7.31
N GLY A 98 -10.52 -5.08 6.69
CA GLY A 98 -10.38 -5.01 5.22
C GLY A 98 -11.10 -6.12 4.46
N THR A 99 -11.73 -7.09 5.15
CA THR A 99 -12.41 -8.26 4.58
C THR A 99 -13.92 -8.31 4.87
N GLU A 100 -14.46 -7.31 5.58
CA GLU A 100 -15.91 -7.18 5.87
C GLU A 100 -16.60 -6.28 4.84
#